data_AF-A0A7C5DUH9-F1
#
_entry.id   AF-A0A7C5DUH9-F1
#
_cell.length_a   1.000
_cell.length_b   1.000
_cell.length_c   1.000
_cell.angle_alpha   90.00
_cell.angle_beta   90.00
_cell.angle_gamma   90.00
#
_symmetry.space_group_name_H-M   'P 1'
#
loop_
_entity.id
_entity.type
_entity.pdbx_description
1 polymer ?
#
loop_
_entity_poly.entity_id
_entity_poly.type
_entity_poly.pdbx_seq_one_letter_code
_entity_poly.pdbx_strand_id
1 'polypeptide(L)'
;MGAFEDFVARIHNTDTMQELVRSLDNEPARLLQRICARYEETGRPVPDHYLQLTGFFGEMMLHVLVRAGLIQLHSGERGALHHYEPTLEGLELSRRMREENESTSGAF
;
A
#
# COMPACT_ATOMS: atom_id res chain seq x y z
N MET A 1 -9.19 3.11 -35.20
CA MET A 1 -9.67 3.19 -33.80
C MET A 1 -10.74 2.13 -33.63
N GLY A 2 -10.55 1.20 -32.71
CA GLY A 2 -11.48 0.08 -32.46
C GLY A 2 -12.47 0.39 -31.33
N ALA A 3 -13.62 -0.30 -31.32
CA ALA A 3 -14.66 -0.07 -30.30
C ALA A 3 -14.16 -0.23 -28.86
N PHE A 4 -13.15 -1.08 -28.63
CA PHE A 4 -12.48 -1.22 -27.33
C PHE A 4 -11.66 0.01 -26.94
N GLU A 5 -10.92 0.61 -27.89
CA GLU A 5 -10.13 1.83 -27.64
C GLU A 5 -11.05 3.01 -27.29
N ASP A 6 -12.17 3.13 -27.99
CA ASP A 6 -13.19 4.15 -27.70
C ASP A 6 -13.81 3.96 -26.31
N PHE A 7 -14.06 2.70 -25.90
CA PHE A 7 -14.52 2.37 -24.55
C PHE A 7 -13.49 2.76 -23.48
N VAL A 8 -12.23 2.37 -23.67
CA VAL A 8 -11.12 2.69 -22.75
C VAL A 8 -10.98 4.21 -22.61
N ALA A 9 -10.97 4.94 -23.73
CA ALA A 9 -10.89 6.40 -23.71
C ALA A 9 -12.04 7.04 -22.93
N ARG A 10 -13.26 6.54 -23.09
CA ARG A 10 -14.43 7.05 -22.36
C ARG A 10 -14.34 6.82 -20.86
N ILE A 11 -13.97 5.62 -20.41
CA ILE A 11 -13.90 5.33 -18.97
C ILE A 11 -12.72 6.07 -18.29
N HIS A 12 -11.57 6.20 -18.96
CA HIS A 12 -10.40 6.92 -18.43
C HIS A 12 -10.62 8.43 -18.27
N ASN A 13 -11.56 9.00 -19.03
CA ASN A 13 -11.95 10.40 -18.88
C ASN A 13 -12.90 10.66 -17.70
N THR A 14 -13.36 9.62 -17.00
CA THR A 14 -14.16 9.81 -15.80
C THR A 14 -13.28 10.13 -14.59
N ASP A 15 -13.71 11.05 -13.76
CA ASP A 15 -13.01 11.40 -12.51
C ASP A 15 -12.82 10.17 -11.61
N THR A 16 -13.79 9.25 -11.59
CA THR A 16 -13.70 8.00 -10.82
C THR A 16 -12.56 7.10 -11.28
N MET A 17 -12.35 6.95 -12.60
CA MET A 17 -11.22 6.15 -13.10
C MET A 17 -9.89 6.84 -12.83
N GLN A 18 -9.83 8.16 -12.96
CA GLN A 18 -8.62 8.93 -12.64
C GLN A 18 -8.24 8.80 -11.16
N GLU A 19 -9.22 8.87 -10.26
CA GLU A 19 -8.99 8.66 -8.83
C GLU A 19 -8.56 7.23 -8.54
N LEU A 20 -9.21 6.23 -9.14
CA LEU A 20 -8.80 4.84 -9.01
C LEU A 20 -7.33 4.63 -9.44
N VAL A 21 -6.91 5.23 -10.56
CA VAL A 21 -5.52 5.16 -11.02
C VAL A 21 -4.57 5.79 -9.99
N ARG A 22 -4.94 6.94 -9.39
CA ARG A 22 -4.13 7.55 -8.31
C ARG A 22 -4.08 6.66 -7.06
N SER A 23 -5.18 6.00 -6.72
CA SER A 23 -5.22 5.06 -5.59
C SER A 23 -4.28 3.88 -5.78
N LEU A 24 -3.99 3.46 -7.03
CA LEU A 24 -3.04 2.37 -7.29
C LEU A 24 -1.62 2.68 -6.80
N ASP A 25 -1.23 3.95 -6.75
CA ASP A 25 0.06 4.39 -6.21
C ASP A 25 -0.03 4.77 -4.73
N ASN A 26 -1.08 5.51 -4.36
CA ASN A 26 -1.21 6.08 -3.02
C ASN A 26 -1.54 5.03 -1.96
N GLU A 27 -2.38 4.04 -2.27
CA GLU A 27 -2.83 3.07 -1.28
C GLU A 27 -1.72 2.09 -0.85
N PRO A 28 -0.86 1.54 -1.75
CA PRO A 28 0.32 0.78 -1.33
C PRO A 28 1.28 1.60 -0.47
N ALA A 29 1.49 2.89 -0.79
CA ALA A 29 2.35 3.76 -0.01
C ALA A 29 1.81 3.98 1.41
N ARG A 30 0.51 4.29 1.55
CA ARG A 30 -0.17 4.40 2.85
C ARG A 30 -0.11 3.10 3.64
N LEU A 31 -0.31 1.96 2.96
CA LEU A 31 -0.28 0.65 3.58
C LEU A 31 1.12 0.28 4.09
N LEU A 32 2.16 0.55 3.29
CA LEU A 32 3.55 0.37 3.71
C LEU A 32 3.87 1.21 4.94
N GLN A 33 3.47 2.48 4.95
CA GLN A 33 3.66 3.37 6.10
C GLN A 33 2.99 2.82 7.37
N ARG A 34 1.76 2.32 7.26
CA ARG A 34 1.05 1.68 8.39
C ARG A 34 1.77 0.43 8.91
N ILE A 35 2.22 -0.44 8.02
CA ILE A 35 2.96 -1.66 8.39
C ILE A 35 4.27 -1.28 9.09
N CYS A 36 5.05 -0.37 8.51
CA CYS A 36 6.32 0.08 9.07
C CYS A 36 6.13 0.74 10.43
N ALA A 37 5.18 1.67 10.58
CA ALA A 37 4.92 2.32 11.86
C ALA A 37 4.55 1.31 12.95
N ARG A 38 3.67 0.35 12.63
CA ARG A 38 3.27 -0.69 13.59
C ARG A 38 4.40 -1.64 13.95
N TYR A 39 5.25 -1.98 12.99
CA TYR A 39 6.45 -2.78 13.23
C TYR A 39 7.46 -2.00 14.10
N GLU A 40 7.71 -0.73 13.81
CA GLU A 40 8.60 0.13 14.61
C GLU A 40 8.10 0.27 16.06
N GLU A 41 6.78 0.34 16.29
CA GLU A 41 6.18 0.39 17.63
C GLU A 41 6.31 -0.90 18.43
N THR A 42 6.24 -2.06 17.77
CA THR A 42 6.09 -3.36 18.46
C THR A 42 7.28 -4.29 18.35
N GLY A 43 8.14 -4.07 17.36
CA GLY A 43 9.20 -4.99 16.94
C GLY A 43 8.67 -6.34 16.46
N ARG A 44 7.40 -6.43 16.03
CA ARG A 44 6.75 -7.70 15.66
C ARG A 44 6.06 -7.59 14.29
N PRO A 45 5.99 -8.70 13.53
CA PRO A 45 5.19 -8.77 12.31
C PRO A 45 3.74 -8.34 12.53
N VAL A 46 3.18 -7.59 11.58
CA VAL A 46 1.85 -6.97 11.67
C VAL A 46 0.78 -7.94 11.17
N PRO A 47 -0.21 -8.31 11.99
CA PRO A 47 -1.25 -9.23 11.54
C PRO A 47 -2.25 -8.55 10.59
N ASP A 48 -2.78 -9.33 9.64
CA ASP A 48 -3.76 -8.89 8.62
C ASP A 48 -4.95 -8.08 9.16
N HIS A 49 -5.54 -8.50 10.28
CA HIS A 49 -6.71 -7.86 10.88
C HIS A 49 -6.42 -6.45 11.42
N TYR A 50 -5.16 -6.09 11.67
CA TYR A 50 -4.78 -4.70 12.02
C TYR A 50 -4.85 -3.76 10.81
N LEU A 51 -4.75 -4.30 9.60
CA LEU A 51 -4.68 -3.50 8.38
C LEU A 51 -6.07 -3.08 7.87
N GLN A 52 -7.15 -3.62 8.46
CA GLN A 52 -8.55 -3.34 8.10
C GLN A 52 -8.81 -3.45 6.59
N LEU A 53 -8.13 -4.38 5.94
CA LEU A 53 -8.22 -4.56 4.49
C LEU A 53 -9.57 -5.24 4.19
N THR A 54 -10.39 -4.57 3.38
CA THR A 54 -11.67 -5.11 2.93
C THR A 54 -11.68 -5.21 1.42
N GLY A 55 -11.97 -6.40 0.92
CA GLY A 55 -12.12 -6.69 -0.50
C GLY A 55 -10.82 -6.78 -1.30
N PHE A 56 -11.00 -7.10 -2.58
CA PHE A 56 -9.93 -7.41 -3.53
C PHE A 56 -8.85 -6.33 -3.62
N PHE A 57 -9.24 -5.06 -3.60
CA PHE A 57 -8.28 -3.96 -3.78
C PHE A 57 -7.23 -3.93 -2.67
N GLY A 58 -7.64 -4.04 -1.40
CA GLY A 58 -6.71 -4.05 -0.27
C GLY A 58 -5.75 -5.25 -0.29
N GLU A 59 -6.26 -6.43 -0.64
CA GLU A 59 -5.44 -7.65 -0.83
C GLU A 59 -4.40 -7.46 -1.94
N MET A 60 -4.79 -6.83 -3.05
CA MET A 60 -3.86 -6.58 -4.15
C MET A 60 -2.76 -5.59 -3.78
N MET A 61 -3.04 -4.58 -2.95
CA MET A 61 -1.99 -3.65 -2.49
C MET A 61 -0.93 -4.36 -1.65
N LEU A 62 -1.32 -5.32 -0.80
CA LEU A 62 -0.37 -6.17 -0.09
C LEU A 62 0.44 -7.02 -1.06
N HIS A 63 -0.21 -7.64 -2.04
CA HIS A 63 0.50 -8.43 -3.04
C HIS A 63 1.52 -7.60 -3.82
N VAL A 64 1.19 -6.35 -4.17
CA VAL A 64 2.13 -5.41 -4.79
C VAL A 64 3.34 -5.20 -3.88
N LEU A 65 3.14 -4.87 -2.60
CA LEU A 65 4.24 -4.64 -1.65
C LEU A 65 5.12 -5.89 -1.43
N VAL A 66 4.50 -7.08 -1.34
CA VAL A 66 5.22 -8.36 -1.23
C VAL A 66 6.06 -8.61 -2.48
N ARG A 67 5.48 -8.43 -3.67
CA ARG A 67 6.16 -8.68 -4.95
C ARG A 67 7.25 -7.64 -5.24
N ALA A 68 7.10 -6.42 -4.72
CA ALA A 68 8.12 -5.38 -4.75
C ALA A 68 9.26 -5.61 -3.75
N GLY A 69 9.16 -6.60 -2.85
CA GLY A 69 10.20 -6.88 -1.84
C GLY A 69 10.20 -5.89 -0.67
N LEU A 70 9.16 -5.07 -0.52
CA LEU A 70 9.06 -4.06 0.54
C LEU A 70 8.52 -4.64 1.85
N ILE A 71 7.76 -5.73 1.78
CA ILE A 71 7.30 -6.49 2.93
C ILE A 71 7.43 -7.99 2.68
N GLN A 72 7.58 -8.76 3.74
CA GLN A 72 7.55 -10.22 3.74
C GLN A 72 6.20 -10.70 4.28
N LEU A 73 5.66 -11.73 3.63
CA LEU A 73 4.46 -12.42 4.09
C LEU A 73 4.87 -13.67 4.87
N HIS A 74 4.41 -13.76 6.12
CA HIS A 74 4.54 -14.94 6.95
C HIS A 74 3.16 -15.60 7.13
N SER A 75 3.14 -16.94 7.12
CA SER A 75 1.95 -17.69 7.52
C SER A 75 1.61 -17.35 8.97
N GLY A 76 0.35 -17.01 9.23
CA GLY A 76 -0.06 -16.70 10.60
C GLY A 76 -0.18 -17.95 11.47
N GLU A 77 0.27 -17.82 12.73
CA GLU A 77 -0.11 -18.74 13.79
C GLU A 77 -1.27 -18.15 14.60
N ARG A 78 -2.19 -19.01 15.05
CA ARG A 78 -3.34 -18.77 15.96
C ARG A 78 -3.78 -17.30 16.11
N GLY A 79 -4.72 -16.86 15.27
CA GLY A 79 -5.44 -15.58 15.45
C GLY A 79 -5.34 -14.58 14.29
N ALA A 80 -4.48 -14.84 13.30
CA ALA A 80 -4.40 -14.13 12.02
C ALA A 80 -4.09 -15.13 10.90
N LEU A 81 -4.58 -14.89 9.68
CA LEU A 81 -4.25 -15.76 8.53
C LEU A 81 -2.84 -15.44 8.03
N HIS A 82 -2.47 -14.15 8.08
CA HIS A 82 -1.21 -13.63 7.55
C HIS A 82 -0.58 -12.59 8.48
N HIS A 83 0.75 -12.59 8.56
CA HIS A 83 1.52 -11.51 9.17
C HIS A 83 2.46 -10.88 8.13
N TYR A 84 2.64 -9.58 8.24
CA TYR A 84 3.47 -8.78 7.34
C TYR A 84 4.62 -8.14 8.11
N GLU A 85 5.84 -8.38 7.66
CA GLU A 85 7.04 -7.77 8.23
C GLU A 85 7.70 -6.88 7.16
N PRO A 86 7.97 -5.60 7.44
CA PRO A 86 8.67 -4.76 6.48
C PRO A 86 10.12 -5.24 6.32
N THR A 87 10.64 -5.15 5.09
CA THR A 87 12.07 -5.35 4.84
C THR A 87 12.85 -4.10 5.26
N LEU A 88 14.19 -4.21 5.31
CA LEU A 88 15.05 -3.05 5.53
C LEU A 88 14.79 -1.96 4.49
N GLU A 89 14.66 -2.36 3.22
CA GLU A 89 14.33 -1.44 2.12
C GLU A 89 12.95 -0.81 2.29
N GLY A 90 11.93 -1.59 2.70
CA GLY A 90 10.60 -1.08 3.01
C GLY A 90 10.59 -0.05 4.14
N LEU A 91 11.39 -0.26 5.19
CA LEU A 91 11.56 0.69 6.30
C LEU A 91 12.23 1.98 5.83
N GLU A 92 13.32 1.87 5.08
CA GLU A 92 14.06 3.03 4.55
C GLU A 92 13.19 3.87 3.62
N LEU A 93 12.49 3.23 2.67
CA LEU A 93 11.61 3.93 1.73
C LEU A 93 10.43 4.61 2.45
N SER A 94 9.82 3.91 3.41
CA SER A 94 8.76 4.48 4.25
C SER A 94 9.22 5.70 5.05
N ARG A 95 10.45 5.67 5.58
CA ARG A 95 11.04 6.81 6.28
C ARG A 95 11.25 8.00 5.35
N ARG A 96 11.85 7.79 4.18
CA ARG A 96 12.06 8.86 3.18
C ARG A 96 10.75 9.52 2.75
N MET A 97 9.71 8.73 2.49
CA MET A 97 8.38 9.25 2.14
C MET A 97 7.75 10.08 3.28
N ARG A 98 7.99 9.72 4.55
CA ARG A 98 7.52 10.51 5.70
C ARG A 98 8.24 11.86 5.78
N GLU A 99 9.56 11.84 5.65
CA GLU A 99 10.41 13.05 5.68
C GLU A 99 10.06 14.06 4.56
N GLU A 100 9.78 13.57 3.35
CA GLU A 100 9.35 14.40 2.21
C GLU A 100 8.00 15.08 2.47
N ASN A 101 7.04 14.36 3.08
CA ASN A 101 5.73 14.91 3.42
C ASN A 101 5.79 15.94 4.57
N GLU A 102 6.63 15.71 5.57
CA GLU A 102 6.86 16.65 6.67
C GLU A 102 7.56 17.93 6.19
N SER A 103 8.55 17.79 5.31
CA SER A 103 9.28 18.92 4.69
C SER A 103 8.37 19.79 3.82
N THR A 104 7.33 19.21 3.22
CA THR A 104 6.34 19.93 2.41
C THR A 104 5.29 20.65 3.28
N SER A 105 5.02 20.13 4.48
CA SER A 105 4.02 20.71 5.41
C SER A 105 4.58 21.80 6.33
N GLY A 106 5.91 21.89 6.50
CA GLY A 106 6.59 22.92 7.31
C GLY A 106 6.90 24.24 6.60
N ALA A 107 6.41 24.42 5.36
CA ALA A 107 6.71 25.59 4.52
C ALA A 107 5.63 26.70 4.55
N PHE A 108 4.71 26.69 5.53
CA PHE A 108 3.65 27.70 5.70
C PHE A 108 3.69 28.36 7.07
#